data_AF-A0A4U8Q425-F1
#
_entry.id   AF-A0A4U8Q425-F1
#
_cell.length_a   1.000
_cell.length_b   1.000
_cell.length_c   1.000
_cell.angle_alpha   90.00
_cell.angle_beta   90.00
_cell.angle_gamma   90.00
#
_symmetry.space_group_name_H-M   'P 1'
#
loop_
_entity.id
_entity.type
_entity.pdbx_description
1 polymer ?
#
loop_
_entity_poly.entity_id
_entity_poly.type
_entity_poly.pdbx_seq_one_letter_code
_entity_poly.pdbx_strand_id
1 'polypeptide(L)'
;MMQNNSGSTRPVANPDPYPPIKVSRKNPYYAEMLYPAIRAQESEMTAITTYLYQHWILSDRFSDLGKTLMAISKVEMFHLYTIGELITMLGGDPRLANNACECWNADAIDYCQEVHHILAANIASEEGAAAFYQQTAKEIKDPCVSAVLNRLALDEILHVQIFREFLESDKRSV
;
A
#
# COMPACT_ATOMS: atom_id res chain seq x y z
N MET A 1 28.45 6.25 8.41
CA MET A 1 27.74 7.31 9.17
C MET A 1 26.50 7.68 8.38
N MET A 2 25.32 7.22 8.81
CA MET A 2 24.06 7.69 8.23
C MET A 2 23.70 9.00 8.93
N GLN A 3 23.68 10.10 8.17
CA GLN A 3 23.33 11.40 8.70
C GLN A 3 21.83 11.42 9.03
N ASN A 4 21.52 11.71 10.29
CA ASN A 4 20.18 12.06 10.75
C ASN A 4 19.77 13.36 10.05
N ASN A 5 18.93 13.27 9.02
CA ASN A 5 18.31 14.45 8.42
C ASN A 5 17.04 14.76 9.20
N SER A 6 17.17 15.62 10.22
CA SER A 6 16.07 16.13 11.03
C SER A 6 15.27 17.17 10.23
N GLY A 7 14.36 16.71 9.39
CA GLY A 7 13.23 17.49 8.89
C GLY A 7 11.97 16.71 9.25
N SER A 8 11.01 17.35 9.93
CA SER A 8 9.74 16.71 10.29
C SER A 8 9.06 16.20 9.01
N THR A 9 9.16 14.90 8.74
CA THR A 9 8.44 14.26 7.64
C THR A 9 6.95 14.30 7.96
N ARG A 10 6.12 14.72 7.00
CA ARG A 10 4.66 14.68 7.14
C ARG A 10 4.21 13.26 7.55
N PRO A 11 3.19 13.11 8.41
CA PRO A 11 2.59 11.81 8.64
C PRO A 11 2.05 11.23 7.33
N VAL A 12 2.35 9.96 7.10
CA VAL A 12 1.86 9.20 5.92
C VAL A 12 0.93 8.06 6.32
N ALA A 13 0.80 7.76 7.61
CA ALA A 13 -0.18 6.83 8.14
C ALA A 13 -1.26 7.62 8.91
N ASN A 14 -2.49 7.14 8.86
CA ASN A 14 -3.60 7.71 9.62
C ASN A 14 -3.29 7.65 11.14
N PRO A 15 -3.64 8.68 11.93
CA PRO A 15 -3.32 8.69 13.36
C PRO A 15 -4.10 7.66 14.19
N ASP A 16 -5.19 7.10 13.65
CA ASP A 16 -5.98 6.10 14.35
C ASP A 16 -5.13 4.85 14.64
N PRO A 17 -5.25 4.24 15.83
CA PRO A 17 -4.45 3.07 16.19
C PRO A 17 -4.81 1.86 15.31
N TYR A 18 -3.82 1.05 14.98
CA TYR A 18 -4.08 -0.25 14.35
C TYR A 18 -4.79 -1.18 15.33
N PRO A 19 -5.89 -1.83 14.93
CA PRO A 19 -6.48 -2.89 15.73
C PRO A 19 -5.53 -4.10 15.81
N PRO A 20 -5.68 -4.97 16.81
CA PRO A 20 -4.87 -6.19 16.90
C PRO A 20 -5.03 -7.06 15.64
N ILE A 21 -3.91 -7.51 15.08
CA ILE A 21 -3.89 -8.48 13.96
C ILE A 21 -4.31 -9.83 14.52
N LYS A 22 -5.59 -10.16 14.37
CA LYS A 22 -6.17 -11.42 14.84
C LYS A 22 -7.40 -11.79 14.02
N VAL A 23 -7.77 -13.06 14.09
CA VAL A 23 -8.98 -13.62 13.49
C VAL A 23 -9.85 -14.21 14.58
N SER A 24 -11.16 -14.21 14.40
CA SER A 24 -12.09 -14.84 15.35
C SER A 24 -12.04 -16.37 15.25
N ARG A 25 -11.77 -16.90 14.04
CA ARG A 25 -11.52 -18.32 13.77
C ARG A 25 -10.85 -18.52 12.42
N LYS A 26 -10.24 -19.68 12.22
CA LYS A 26 -9.75 -20.12 10.91
C LYS A 26 -10.91 -20.12 9.90
N ASN A 27 -10.70 -19.51 8.73
CA ASN A 27 -11.65 -19.50 7.63
C ASN A 27 -10.91 -19.32 6.28
N PRO A 28 -10.54 -20.42 5.60
CA PRO A 28 -9.79 -20.35 4.34
C PRO A 28 -10.49 -19.58 3.23
N TYR A 29 -11.82 -19.53 3.22
CA TYR A 29 -12.57 -18.71 2.26
C TYR A 29 -12.29 -17.21 2.45
N TYR A 30 -12.12 -16.74 3.68
CA TYR A 30 -11.71 -15.36 3.93
C TYR A 30 -10.23 -15.13 3.57
N ALA A 31 -9.37 -16.14 3.73
CA ALA A 31 -7.99 -16.04 3.25
C ALA A 31 -7.95 -15.85 1.72
N GLU A 32 -8.82 -16.54 0.98
CA GLU A 32 -8.93 -16.40 -0.48
C GLU A 32 -9.26 -14.98 -0.92
N MET A 33 -10.14 -14.31 -0.18
CA MET A 33 -10.53 -12.92 -0.44
C MET A 33 -9.38 -11.92 -0.24
N LEU A 34 -8.38 -12.26 0.57
CA LEU A 34 -7.23 -11.39 0.87
C LEU A 34 -6.05 -11.58 -0.09
N TYR A 35 -6.00 -12.67 -0.85
CA TYR A 35 -4.87 -12.93 -1.75
C TYR A 35 -4.58 -11.80 -2.75
N PRO A 36 -5.57 -11.11 -3.36
CA PRO A 36 -5.29 -10.02 -4.29
C PRO A 36 -4.36 -8.95 -3.69
N ALA A 37 -4.56 -8.59 -2.41
CA ALA A 37 -3.75 -7.57 -1.74
C ALA A 37 -2.26 -7.92 -1.60
N ILE A 38 -1.86 -9.19 -1.74
CA ILE A 38 -0.44 -9.56 -1.64
C ILE A 38 0.19 -10.01 -2.97
N ARG A 39 -0.62 -10.47 -3.92
CA ARG A 39 -0.08 -11.14 -5.13
C ARG A 39 -0.65 -10.68 -6.46
N ALA A 40 -1.66 -9.81 -6.46
CA ALA A 40 -2.14 -9.21 -7.71
C ALA A 40 -1.10 -8.21 -8.25
N GLN A 41 -1.23 -7.84 -9.53
CA GLN A 41 -0.39 -6.79 -10.10
C GLN A 41 -0.64 -5.43 -9.44
N GLU A 42 -1.84 -5.20 -8.90
CA GLU A 42 -2.16 -4.10 -8.01
C GLU A 42 -2.29 -4.65 -6.58
N SER A 43 -1.18 -4.67 -5.85
CA SER A 43 -1.08 -5.25 -4.50
C SER A 43 -0.11 -4.44 -3.63
N GLU A 44 -0.07 -4.73 -2.33
CA GLU A 44 0.90 -4.12 -1.40
C GLU A 44 2.34 -4.36 -1.85
N MET A 45 2.64 -5.53 -2.41
CA MET A 45 3.97 -5.81 -2.95
C MET A 45 4.32 -4.87 -4.12
N THR A 46 3.36 -4.57 -4.98
CA THR A 46 3.52 -3.58 -6.06
C THR A 46 3.69 -2.17 -5.49
N ALA A 47 2.88 -1.78 -4.52
CA ALA A 47 2.96 -0.44 -3.91
C ALA A 47 4.34 -0.20 -3.26
N ILE A 48 4.82 -1.15 -2.44
CA ILE A 48 6.16 -1.10 -1.82
C ILE A 48 7.23 -0.84 -2.86
N THR A 49 7.26 -1.68 -3.90
CA THR A 49 8.35 -1.68 -4.89
C THR A 49 8.25 -0.50 -5.85
N THR A 50 7.04 -0.07 -6.19
CA THR A 50 6.77 1.14 -6.96
C THR A 50 7.28 2.38 -6.22
N TYR A 51 6.94 2.53 -4.95
CA TYR A 51 7.35 3.71 -4.17
C TYR A 51 8.85 3.72 -3.84
N LEU A 52 9.49 2.54 -3.66
CA LEU A 52 10.95 2.46 -3.58
C LEU A 52 11.62 2.90 -4.88
N TYR A 53 11.13 2.39 -6.02
CA TYR A 53 11.67 2.77 -7.33
C TYR A 53 11.54 4.29 -7.57
N GLN A 54 10.33 4.83 -7.38
CA GLN A 54 10.05 6.24 -7.56
C GLN A 54 10.86 7.12 -6.60
N HIS A 55 11.07 6.67 -5.35
CA HIS A 55 11.99 7.33 -4.42
C HIS A 55 13.40 7.45 -5.00
N TRP A 56 13.96 6.37 -5.56
CA TRP A 56 15.31 6.38 -6.12
C TRP A 56 15.44 7.35 -7.30
N ILE A 57 14.45 7.42 -8.18
CA ILE A 57 14.54 8.23 -9.40
C ILE A 57 14.12 9.70 -9.21
N LEU A 58 13.32 10.02 -8.18
CA LEU A 58 12.79 11.37 -7.97
C LEU A 58 13.50 12.17 -6.87
N SER A 59 14.18 11.53 -5.92
CA SER A 59 14.69 12.21 -4.71
C SER A 59 15.64 13.39 -4.98
N ASP A 60 16.42 13.33 -6.06
CA ASP A 60 17.35 14.42 -6.41
C ASP A 60 16.64 15.66 -6.94
N ARG A 61 15.48 15.49 -7.59
CA ARG A 61 14.70 16.56 -8.23
C ARG A 61 13.53 17.04 -7.37
N PHE A 62 12.94 16.12 -6.61
CA PHE A 62 11.74 16.33 -5.80
C PHE A 62 11.96 15.73 -4.41
N SER A 63 12.87 16.32 -3.63
CA SER A 63 13.32 15.75 -2.34
C SER A 63 12.19 15.41 -1.37
N ASP A 64 11.18 16.28 -1.27
CA ASP A 64 10.05 16.06 -0.34
C ASP A 64 9.10 14.97 -0.83
N LEU A 65 8.86 14.87 -2.14
CA LEU A 65 8.13 13.75 -2.73
C LEU A 65 8.90 12.44 -2.53
N GLY A 66 10.20 12.43 -2.81
CA GLY A 66 11.06 11.27 -2.60
C GLY A 66 11.04 10.77 -1.15
N LYS A 67 11.17 11.67 -0.16
CA LYS A 67 11.06 11.29 1.27
C LYS A 67 9.68 10.74 1.61
N THR A 68 8.63 11.32 1.04
CA THR A 68 7.23 10.89 1.26
C THR A 68 7.01 9.49 0.67
N LEU A 69 7.44 9.23 -0.56
CA LEU A 69 7.36 7.91 -1.20
C LEU A 69 8.06 6.83 -0.38
N MET A 70 9.27 7.11 0.12
CA MET A 70 9.98 6.18 1.02
C MET A 70 9.23 5.95 2.33
N ALA A 71 8.55 6.97 2.86
CA ALA A 71 7.74 6.83 4.08
C ALA A 71 6.48 5.98 3.81
N ILE A 72 5.76 6.23 2.71
CA ILE A 72 4.58 5.46 2.29
C ILE A 72 4.99 4.00 2.04
N SER A 73 6.08 3.75 1.31
CA SER A 73 6.61 2.40 1.08
C SER A 73 6.78 1.58 2.37
N LYS A 74 7.21 2.21 3.48
CA LYS A 74 7.32 1.54 4.78
C LYS A 74 5.97 1.22 5.42
N VAL A 75 4.95 2.04 5.18
CA VAL A 75 3.57 1.76 5.56
C VAL A 75 3.05 0.56 4.77
N GLU A 76 3.30 0.49 3.46
CA GLU A 76 2.86 -0.64 2.63
C GLU A 76 3.56 -1.94 3.01
N MET A 77 4.83 -1.87 3.45
CA MET A 77 5.52 -3.03 4.04
C MET A 77 4.79 -3.55 5.28
N PHE A 78 4.23 -2.66 6.10
CA PHE A 78 3.43 -3.04 7.26
C PHE A 78 2.05 -3.59 6.84
N HIS A 79 1.43 -3.06 5.79
CA HIS A 79 0.19 -3.59 5.22
C HIS A 79 0.39 -5.01 4.67
N LEU A 80 1.42 -5.23 3.86
CA LEU A 80 1.79 -6.55 3.34
C LEU A 80 2.02 -7.56 4.47
N TYR A 81 2.76 -7.16 5.51
CA TYR A 81 2.95 -7.96 6.72
C TYR A 81 1.61 -8.31 7.38
N THR A 82 0.74 -7.31 7.55
CA THR A 82 -0.57 -7.45 8.19
C THR A 82 -1.47 -8.42 7.44
N ILE A 83 -1.56 -8.29 6.12
CA ILE A 83 -2.39 -9.17 5.29
C ILE A 83 -1.81 -10.60 5.27
N GLY A 84 -0.48 -10.74 5.20
CA GLY A 84 0.18 -12.05 5.29
C GLY A 84 -0.16 -12.79 6.57
N GLU A 85 -0.08 -12.11 7.72
CA GLU A 85 -0.46 -12.67 9.03
C GLU A 85 -1.94 -13.08 9.07
N LEU A 86 -2.85 -12.22 8.57
CA LEU A 86 -4.27 -12.53 8.50
C LEU A 86 -4.54 -13.77 7.63
N ILE A 87 -3.92 -13.86 6.45
CA ILE A 87 -4.04 -15.03 5.57
C ILE A 87 -3.59 -16.30 6.31
N THR A 88 -2.43 -16.28 6.97
CA THR A 88 -1.93 -17.43 7.74
C THR A 88 -2.88 -17.82 8.87
N MET A 89 -3.37 -16.86 9.66
CA MET A 89 -4.30 -17.11 10.76
C MET A 89 -5.66 -17.63 10.28
N LEU A 90 -6.14 -17.14 9.13
CA LEU A 90 -7.34 -17.64 8.46
C LEU A 90 -7.14 -19.03 7.85
N GLY A 91 -5.90 -19.52 7.78
CA GLY A 91 -5.58 -20.87 7.33
C GLY A 91 -5.16 -20.99 5.87
N GLY A 92 -4.86 -19.87 5.22
CA GLY A 92 -4.24 -19.81 3.91
C GLY A 92 -2.72 -19.87 3.96
N ASP A 93 -2.12 -19.93 2.79
CA ASP A 93 -0.67 -19.83 2.57
C ASP A 93 -0.40 -18.49 1.89
N PRO A 94 0.25 -17.50 2.53
CA PRO A 94 0.45 -16.15 2.00
C PRO A 94 1.53 -16.08 0.90
N ARG A 95 1.44 -16.99 -0.07
CA ARG A 95 2.31 -17.02 -1.24
C ARG A 95 2.01 -15.82 -2.15
N LEU A 96 3.07 -15.16 -2.63
CA LEU A 96 3.00 -14.10 -3.65
C LEU A 96 2.76 -14.67 -5.06
N ALA A 97 2.08 -15.81 -5.17
CA ALA A 97 1.82 -16.51 -6.41
C ALA A 97 0.49 -17.25 -6.36
N ASN A 98 -0.24 -17.26 -7.47
CA ASN A 98 -1.44 -18.09 -7.61
C ASN A 98 -1.04 -19.55 -7.86
N ASN A 99 -0.09 -19.76 -8.77
CA ASN A 99 0.51 -21.05 -9.09
C ASN A 99 1.96 -20.84 -9.58
N ALA A 100 2.64 -21.91 -10.00
CA ALA A 100 4.05 -21.85 -10.41
C ALA A 100 4.32 -20.95 -11.64
N CYS A 101 3.31 -20.70 -12.47
CA CYS A 101 3.41 -19.88 -13.68
C CYS A 101 2.78 -18.48 -13.53
N GLU A 102 2.05 -18.25 -12.45
CA GLU A 102 1.34 -17.00 -12.15
C GLU A 102 1.83 -16.46 -10.81
N CYS A 103 3.03 -15.88 -10.81
CA CYS A 103 3.61 -15.20 -9.66
C CYS A 103 3.61 -13.68 -9.87
N TRP A 104 3.54 -12.95 -8.75
CA TRP A 104 3.91 -11.54 -8.75
C TRP A 104 5.34 -11.40 -9.28
N ASN A 105 5.56 -10.41 -10.14
CA ASN A 105 6.86 -10.19 -10.76
C ASN A 105 7.08 -8.69 -11.05
N ALA A 106 8.29 -8.34 -11.45
CA ALA A 106 8.71 -6.95 -11.62
C ALA A 106 8.01 -6.20 -12.77
N ASP A 107 7.27 -6.91 -13.66
CA ASP A 107 6.47 -6.28 -14.71
C ASP A 107 5.19 -5.61 -14.15
N ALA A 108 4.90 -5.80 -12.86
CA ALA A 108 3.85 -5.08 -12.14
C ALA A 108 4.12 -3.57 -12.00
N ILE A 109 5.40 -3.17 -12.08
CA ILE A 109 5.84 -1.81 -11.78
C ILE A 109 5.81 -0.97 -13.06
N ASP A 110 5.17 0.20 -13.00
CA ASP A 110 5.30 1.21 -14.05
C ASP A 110 6.61 1.99 -13.87
N TYR A 111 7.53 1.85 -14.82
CA TYR A 111 8.84 2.50 -14.82
C TYR A 111 8.84 3.87 -15.53
N CYS A 112 7.67 4.45 -15.83
CA CYS A 112 7.56 5.84 -16.30
C CYS A 112 8.22 6.81 -15.29
N GLN A 113 8.95 7.80 -15.79
CA GLN A 113 9.69 8.78 -14.96
C GLN A 113 9.09 10.19 -15.01
N GLU A 114 7.94 10.34 -15.68
CA GLU A 114 7.22 11.61 -15.75
C GLU A 114 6.39 11.78 -14.48
N VAL A 115 6.58 12.91 -13.79
CA VAL A 115 6.09 13.10 -12.42
C VAL A 115 4.56 13.23 -12.35
N HIS A 116 3.92 13.86 -13.34
CA HIS A 116 2.46 13.94 -13.38
C HIS A 116 1.83 12.57 -13.59
N HIS A 117 2.39 11.76 -14.49
CA HIS A 117 1.97 10.39 -14.74
C HIS A 117 2.16 9.51 -13.51
N ILE A 118 3.33 9.59 -12.85
CA ILE A 118 3.60 8.89 -11.59
C ILE A 118 2.53 9.23 -10.54
N LEU A 119 2.29 10.53 -10.30
CA LEU A 119 1.35 10.97 -9.28
C LEU A 119 -0.09 10.55 -9.63
N ALA A 120 -0.49 10.64 -10.90
CA ALA A 120 -1.81 10.19 -11.35
C ALA A 120 -2.00 8.68 -11.21
N ALA A 121 -0.98 7.88 -11.56
CA ALA A 121 -0.99 6.43 -11.41
C ALA A 121 -1.06 6.01 -9.94
N ASN A 122 -0.26 6.66 -9.07
CA ASN A 122 -0.29 6.39 -7.63
C ASN A 122 -1.67 6.72 -7.03
N ILE A 123 -2.27 7.86 -7.40
CA ILE A 123 -3.64 8.21 -6.97
C ILE A 123 -4.64 7.10 -7.34
N ALA A 124 -4.60 6.62 -8.58
CA ALA A 124 -5.51 5.57 -9.03
C ALA A 124 -5.28 4.24 -8.29
N SER A 125 -4.01 3.86 -8.07
CA SER A 125 -3.65 2.66 -7.32
C SER A 125 -4.17 2.71 -5.88
N GLU A 126 -3.96 3.82 -5.19
CA GLU A 126 -4.41 4.02 -3.81
C GLU A 126 -5.94 4.08 -3.68
N GLU A 127 -6.63 4.70 -4.65
CA GLU A 127 -8.08 4.66 -4.72
C GLU A 127 -8.61 3.23 -4.90
N GLY A 128 -7.91 2.43 -5.73
CA GLY A 128 -8.20 1.01 -5.93
C GLY A 128 -8.00 0.20 -4.65
N ALA A 129 -6.89 0.38 -3.95
CA ALA A 129 -6.59 -0.28 -2.68
C ALA A 129 -7.61 0.08 -1.59
N ALA A 130 -7.94 1.37 -1.44
CA ALA A 130 -8.97 1.84 -0.50
C ALA A 130 -10.32 1.15 -0.78
N ALA A 131 -10.74 1.13 -2.05
CA ALA A 131 -11.99 0.50 -2.46
C ALA A 131 -11.98 -1.01 -2.23
N PHE A 132 -10.87 -1.68 -2.55
CA PHE A 132 -10.67 -3.10 -2.30
C PHE A 132 -10.84 -3.42 -0.81
N TYR A 133 -10.15 -2.69 0.08
CA TYR A 133 -10.23 -2.93 1.51
C TYR A 133 -11.63 -2.68 2.08
N GLN A 134 -12.26 -1.57 1.69
CA GLN A 134 -13.61 -1.25 2.13
C GLN A 134 -14.65 -2.27 1.65
N GLN A 135 -14.53 -2.75 0.40
CA GLN A 135 -15.46 -3.73 -0.14
C GLN A 135 -15.26 -5.10 0.51
N THR A 136 -14.03 -5.57 0.60
CA THR A 136 -13.68 -6.85 1.25
C THR A 136 -14.09 -6.86 2.72
N ALA A 137 -13.94 -5.75 3.44
CA ALA A 137 -14.38 -5.62 4.83
C ALA A 137 -15.90 -5.73 5.01
N LYS A 138 -16.71 -5.36 4.01
CA LYS A 138 -18.17 -5.52 4.04
C LYS A 138 -18.60 -6.98 3.85
N GLU A 139 -17.82 -7.75 3.08
CA GLU A 139 -18.14 -9.13 2.74
C GLU A 139 -17.64 -10.12 3.81
N ILE A 140 -16.48 -9.85 4.41
CA ILE A 140 -15.95 -10.62 5.53
C ILE A 140 -16.78 -10.32 6.79
N LYS A 141 -17.35 -11.37 7.39
CA LYS A 141 -18.17 -11.28 8.62
C LYS A 141 -17.36 -11.49 9.90
N ASP A 142 -16.03 -11.64 9.79
CA ASP A 142 -15.15 -11.69 10.95
C ASP A 142 -14.82 -10.24 11.39
N PRO A 143 -15.32 -9.80 12.55
CA PRO A 143 -15.19 -8.40 12.96
C PRO A 143 -13.73 -8.00 13.21
N CYS A 144 -12.84 -8.94 13.54
CA CYS A 144 -11.43 -8.65 13.76
C CYS A 144 -10.73 -8.35 12.43
N VAL A 145 -11.00 -9.17 11.41
CA VAL A 145 -10.45 -8.98 10.06
C VAL A 145 -11.00 -7.69 9.45
N SER A 146 -12.32 -7.49 9.47
CA SER A 146 -12.94 -6.30 8.88
C SER A 146 -12.48 -5.00 9.55
N ALA A 147 -12.19 -5.01 10.85
CA ALA A 147 -11.62 -3.85 11.54
C ALA A 147 -10.21 -3.51 11.02
N VAL A 148 -9.36 -4.53 10.82
CA VAL A 148 -8.02 -4.34 10.24
C VAL A 148 -8.13 -3.77 8.83
N LEU A 149 -8.93 -4.37 7.95
CA LEU A 149 -9.07 -3.92 6.56
C LEU A 149 -9.59 -2.47 6.48
N ASN A 150 -10.61 -2.12 7.27
CA ASN A 150 -11.08 -0.73 7.32
C ASN A 150 -10.02 0.24 7.81
N ARG A 151 -9.12 -0.20 8.70
CA ARG A 151 -8.00 0.63 9.15
C ARG A 151 -6.96 0.80 8.05
N LEU A 152 -6.60 -0.24 7.30
CA LEU A 152 -5.69 -0.12 6.14
C LEU A 152 -6.27 0.87 5.10
N ALA A 153 -7.57 0.77 4.82
CA ALA A 153 -8.27 1.71 3.93
C ALA A 153 -8.13 3.19 4.35
N LEU A 154 -7.94 3.49 5.64
CA LEU A 154 -7.70 4.86 6.10
C LEU A 154 -6.31 5.38 5.76
N ASP A 155 -5.30 4.51 5.65
CA ASP A 155 -3.98 4.87 5.16
C ASP A 155 -4.07 5.14 3.65
N GLU A 156 -4.73 4.28 2.86
CA GLU A 156 -4.81 4.49 1.40
C GLU A 156 -5.53 5.80 1.05
N ILE A 157 -6.61 6.12 1.78
CA ILE A 157 -7.31 7.40 1.61
C ILE A 157 -6.38 8.58 1.92
N LEU A 158 -5.52 8.45 2.92
CA LEU A 158 -4.52 9.46 3.25
C LEU A 158 -3.44 9.54 2.15
N HIS A 159 -2.97 8.40 1.63
CA HIS A 159 -2.02 8.36 0.51
C HIS A 159 -2.57 9.06 -0.74
N VAL A 160 -3.84 8.81 -1.10
CA VAL A 160 -4.54 9.54 -2.17
C VAL A 160 -4.48 11.05 -1.95
N GLN A 161 -4.78 11.52 -0.74
CA GLN A 161 -4.76 12.95 -0.40
C GLN A 161 -3.35 13.54 -0.55
N ILE A 162 -2.34 12.83 -0.05
CA ILE A 162 -0.93 13.20 -0.15
C ILE A 162 -0.51 13.36 -1.62
N PHE A 163 -0.82 12.37 -2.47
CA PHE A 163 -0.44 12.43 -3.88
C PHE A 163 -1.18 13.51 -4.65
N ARG A 164 -2.46 13.77 -4.34
CA ARG A 164 -3.23 14.89 -4.91
C ARG A 164 -2.60 16.24 -4.57
N GLU A 165 -2.16 16.44 -3.33
CA GLU A 165 -1.49 17.68 -2.92
C GLU A 165 -0.18 17.91 -3.69
N PHE A 166 0.61 16.86 -3.91
CA PHE A 166 1.81 16.94 -4.76
C PHE A 166 1.45 17.29 -6.21
N LEU A 167 0.43 16.64 -6.77
CA LEU A 167 0.00 16.87 -8.15
C LEU A 167 -0.52 18.29 -8.39
N GLU A 168 -1.24 18.85 -7.42
CA GLU A 168 -1.72 20.24 -7.48
C GLU A 168 -0.59 21.26 -7.34
N SER A 169 0.39 20.98 -6.48
CA SER A 169 1.54 21.86 -6.25
C SER A 169 2.47 21.92 -7.48
N ASP A 170 2.66 20.79 -8.15
CA ASP A 170 3.49 20.71 -9.35
C ASP A 170 2.87 21.49 -10.53
N LYS A 171 1.54 21.41 -10.72
CA LYS A 171 0.81 22.20 -11.73
C LYS A 171 0.95 23.73 -11.55
N ARG A 172 1.25 24.21 -10.34
CA ARG A 172 1.44 25.65 -10.06
C ARG A 172 2.88 26.10 -10.27
N SER A 173 3.80 25.18 -10.50
CA SER A 173 5.23 25.44 -10.70
C SER A 173 5.62 25.56 -12.18
N VAL A 174 4.66 25.36 -13.09
CA VAL A 174 4.73 25.53 -14.55
C VAL A 174 4.01 26.82 -14.95
#